data_AF-A0A0B2R277-F1
#
_entry.id   AF-A0A0B2R277-F1
#
_cell.length_a   1.000
_cell.length_b   1.000
_cell.length_c   1.000
_cell.angle_alpha   90.00
_cell.angle_beta   90.00
_cell.angle_gamma   90.00
#
_symmetry.space_group_name_H-M   'P 1'
#
loop_
_entity.id
_entity.type
_entity.pdbx_description
1 polymer ?
#
loop_
_entity_poly.entity_id
_entity_poly.type
_entity_poly.pdbx_seq_one_letter_code
_entity_poly.pdbx_strand_id
1 'polypeptide(L)'
;MNSLGISSFGLDWNTVAGFLGSPLAIPGFAIINLLIGFVLDIYVVIPVANWSNLYDAKKFPLISSHTFDSTGAIYNVTRILNPITFEIDLNSYNNYSKIYLSNAFVFEYGLGFATLIATISHVALFHGEMILQLVGTVVASSVHFATAWWLLTSIENICDEALLPKGSPWTCPGDDVFYNASIIWGVVGPKRMFSKDGVYPGMNWFFLNGLLAPLPAWLLSRKFPNHKWIQLINFPIITACASNIPPFRSELYYMGNCWNLLQFLCL
;
A
#
# COMPACT_ATOMS: atom_id res chain seq x y z
N MET A 1 -12.50 8.95 -15.17
CA MET A 1 -12.43 10.38 -14.81
C MET A 1 -11.38 10.51 -13.73
N ASN A 2 -10.23 11.12 -14.05
CA ASN A 2 -9.04 11.14 -13.20
C ASN A 2 -9.11 12.34 -12.25
N SER A 3 -10.03 12.27 -11.28
CA SER A 3 -10.09 13.26 -10.22
C SER A 3 -9.15 12.84 -9.08
N LEU A 4 -8.28 13.75 -8.68
CA LEU A 4 -7.37 13.60 -7.53
C LEU A 4 -8.11 13.48 -6.18
N GLY A 5 -9.45 13.35 -6.14
CA GLY A 5 -10.22 13.16 -4.90
C GLY A 5 -10.25 14.35 -3.93
N ILE A 6 -9.56 15.45 -4.23
CA ILE A 6 -9.34 16.62 -3.35
C ILE A 6 -10.63 17.32 -2.86
N SER A 7 -11.78 17.02 -3.49
CA SER A 7 -13.10 17.58 -3.13
C SER A 7 -14.15 16.51 -2.83
N SER A 8 -13.76 15.24 -2.67
CA SER A 8 -14.69 14.19 -2.27
C SER A 8 -14.91 14.28 -0.76
N PHE A 9 -16.02 14.89 -0.35
CA PHE A 9 -16.48 14.91 1.03
C PHE A 9 -17.77 14.11 1.13
N GLY A 10 -17.71 12.96 1.80
CA GLY A 10 -18.87 12.15 2.13
C GLY A 10 -18.95 11.99 3.64
N LEU A 11 -20.13 12.18 4.20
CA LEU A 11 -20.43 11.97 5.62
C LEU A 11 -20.90 10.52 5.87
N ASP A 12 -20.46 9.58 5.04
CA ASP A 12 -20.88 8.18 5.14
C ASP A 12 -19.93 7.39 6.04
N TRP A 13 -20.48 6.90 7.16
CA TRP A 13 -19.76 6.10 8.15
C TRP A 13 -19.24 4.77 7.58
N ASN A 14 -19.91 4.18 6.60
CA ASN A 14 -19.44 2.93 5.96
C ASN A 14 -18.15 3.17 5.16
N THR A 15 -18.04 4.33 4.52
CA THR A 15 -16.84 4.71 3.78
C THR A 15 -15.65 4.96 4.72
N VAL A 16 -15.89 5.52 5.91
CA VAL A 16 -14.87 5.75 6.94
C VAL A 16 -14.45 4.45 7.63
N ALA A 17 -15.41 3.60 8.00
CA ALA A 17 -15.16 2.29 8.58
C ALA A 17 -14.44 1.34 7.60
N GLY A 18 -14.66 1.49 6.29
CA GLY A 18 -13.95 0.73 5.27
C GLY A 18 -12.44 0.97 5.23
N PHE A 19 -11.94 2.15 5.68
CA PHE A 19 -10.53 2.51 5.60
C PHE A 19 -9.69 2.10 6.84
N LEU A 20 -10.24 2.22 8.04
CA LEU A 20 -9.54 1.91 9.31
C LEU A 20 -10.24 0.84 10.16
N GLY A 21 -11.34 0.27 9.68
CA GLY A 21 -12.22 -0.64 10.44
C GLY A 21 -13.04 0.12 11.49
N SER A 22 -12.39 0.74 12.47
CA SER A 22 -13.02 1.53 13.52
C SER A 22 -12.10 2.67 13.99
N PRO A 23 -12.33 3.92 13.55
CA PRO A 23 -11.44 5.03 13.87
C PRO A 23 -11.45 5.42 15.36
N LEU A 24 -12.43 4.97 16.16
CA LEU A 24 -12.43 5.14 17.62
C LEU A 24 -11.37 4.30 18.36
N ALA A 25 -10.83 3.24 17.74
CA ALA A 25 -9.88 2.35 18.39
C ALA A 25 -8.43 2.89 18.35
N ILE A 26 -8.16 3.93 17.57
CA ILE A 26 -6.81 4.43 17.29
C ILE A 26 -6.51 5.62 18.21
N PRO A 27 -5.42 5.59 19.00
CA PRO A 27 -5.08 6.69 19.89
C PRO A 27 -4.69 7.97 19.12
N GLY A 28 -5.04 9.14 19.64
CA GLY A 28 -4.87 10.43 18.94
C GLY A 28 -3.45 10.72 18.46
N PHE A 29 -2.40 10.30 19.18
CA PHE A 29 -1.02 10.47 18.72
C PHE A 29 -0.74 9.67 17.44
N ALA A 30 -1.32 8.48 17.28
CA ALA A 30 -1.16 7.66 16.07
C ALA A 30 -1.87 8.30 14.88
N ILE A 31 -3.03 8.93 15.11
CA ILE A 31 -3.76 9.69 14.09
C ILE A 31 -2.90 10.85 13.55
N ILE A 32 -2.24 11.62 14.43
CA ILE A 32 -1.36 12.72 14.01
C ILE A 32 -0.18 12.19 13.16
N ASN A 33 0.47 11.10 13.59
CA ASN A 33 1.57 10.51 12.83
C ASN A 33 1.11 10.02 11.44
N LEU A 34 -0.06 9.40 11.36
CA LEU A 34 -0.67 8.97 10.09
C LEU A 34 -0.96 10.16 9.17
N LEU A 35 -1.54 11.25 9.70
CA LEU A 35 -1.83 12.47 8.96
C LEU A 35 -0.56 13.15 8.42
N ILE A 36 0.51 13.18 9.22
CA ILE A 36 1.81 13.70 8.77
C ILE A 36 2.32 12.87 7.57
N GLY A 37 2.26 11.53 7.67
CA GLY A 37 2.63 10.64 6.57
C GLY A 37 1.79 10.90 5.31
N PHE A 38 0.47 11.05 5.47
CA PHE A 38 -0.47 11.31 4.38
C PHE A 38 -0.13 12.59 3.62
N VAL A 39 0.04 13.68 4.37
CA VAL A 39 0.30 15.00 3.77
C VAL A 39 1.64 14.99 3.05
N LEU A 40 2.66 14.36 3.62
CA LEU A 40 3.97 14.24 2.99
C LEU A 40 3.90 13.41 1.71
N ASP A 41 3.24 12.26 1.72
CA ASP A 41 3.20 11.37 0.56
C ASP A 41 2.39 12.00 -0.60
N ILE A 42 1.16 12.43 -0.31
CA ILE A 42 0.23 12.94 -1.33
C ILE A 42 0.62 14.32 -1.86
N TYR A 43 1.03 15.26 -1.00
CA TYR A 43 1.28 16.64 -1.42
C TYR A 43 2.75 16.96 -1.70
N VAL A 44 3.68 16.12 -1.25
CA VAL A 44 5.12 16.33 -1.49
C VAL A 44 5.68 15.23 -2.39
N VAL A 45 5.60 13.97 -1.98
CA VAL A 45 6.29 12.86 -2.68
C VAL A 45 5.70 12.62 -4.07
N ILE A 46 4.39 12.40 -4.17
CA ILE A 46 3.72 12.11 -5.45
C ILE A 46 3.87 13.27 -6.46
N PRO A 47 3.68 14.56 -6.09
CA PRO A 47 3.86 15.68 -7.02
C PRO A 47 5.32 15.86 -7.44
N VAL A 48 6.29 15.72 -6.52
CA VAL A 48 7.73 15.82 -6.85
C VAL A 48 8.15 14.70 -7.80
N ALA A 49 7.68 13.48 -7.59
CA ALA A 49 7.96 12.35 -8.47
C ALA A 49 7.37 12.55 -9.87
N ASN A 50 6.17 13.13 -9.97
CA ASN A 50 5.59 13.50 -11.26
C ASN A 50 6.33 14.65 -11.94
N TRP A 51 6.75 15.65 -11.16
CA TRP A 51 7.51 16.79 -11.69
C TRP A 51 8.85 16.35 -12.27
N SER A 52 9.58 15.52 -11.53
CA SER A 52 10.88 14.95 -11.92
C SER A 52 10.80 13.84 -12.97
N ASN A 53 9.59 13.42 -13.37
CA ASN A 53 9.33 12.29 -14.27
C ASN A 53 10.05 11.01 -13.81
N LEU A 54 10.02 10.74 -12.50
CA LEU A 54 10.64 9.56 -11.93
C LEU A 54 9.92 8.30 -12.46
N TYR A 55 10.67 7.31 -12.95
CA TYR A 55 10.12 6.07 -13.54
C TYR A 55 9.11 6.25 -14.67
N ASP A 56 9.26 7.30 -15.49
CA ASP A 56 8.30 7.63 -16.56
C ASP A 56 6.86 7.86 -16.06
N ALA A 57 6.71 8.32 -14.81
CA ALA A 57 5.43 8.51 -14.14
C ALA A 57 4.40 9.33 -14.94
N LYS A 58 4.84 10.24 -15.82
CA LYS A 58 3.93 11.06 -16.65
C LYS A 58 3.14 10.28 -17.70
N LYS A 59 3.56 9.05 -18.02
CA LYS A 59 2.86 8.18 -19.00
C LYS A 59 1.66 7.45 -18.39
N PHE A 60 1.59 7.38 -17.06
CA PHE A 60 0.63 6.53 -16.34
C PHE A 60 -0.32 7.39 -15.49
N PRO A 61 -1.53 6.90 -15.19
CA PRO A 61 -2.41 7.58 -14.24
C PRO A 61 -1.75 7.67 -12.85
N LEU A 62 -2.02 8.77 -12.15
CA LEU A 62 -1.41 9.07 -10.84
C LEU A 62 -1.71 8.01 -9.78
N ILE A 63 -2.96 7.57 -9.72
CA ILE A 63 -3.47 6.56 -8.79
C ILE A 63 -4.20 5.53 -9.63
N SER A 64 -3.69 4.31 -9.65
CA SER A 64 -4.35 3.15 -10.27
C SER A 64 -3.79 1.87 -9.67
N SER A 65 -4.67 0.89 -9.43
CA SER A 65 -4.31 -0.46 -9.00
C SER A 65 -3.79 -1.33 -10.14
N HIS A 66 -3.98 -0.92 -11.41
CA HIS A 66 -3.58 -1.71 -12.58
C HIS A 66 -2.08 -1.58 -12.91
N THR A 67 -1.56 -2.61 -13.58
CA THR A 67 -0.21 -2.64 -14.16
C THR A 67 -0.23 -2.18 -15.61
N PHE A 68 0.87 -1.56 -16.07
CA PHE A 68 0.97 -0.94 -17.39
C PHE A 68 2.17 -1.46 -18.18
N ASP A 69 2.04 -1.42 -19.51
CA ASP A 69 3.15 -1.65 -20.43
C ASP A 69 3.93 -0.35 -20.71
N SER A 70 5.03 -0.46 -21.47
CA SER A 70 5.88 0.71 -21.80
C SER A 70 5.17 1.83 -22.57
N THR A 71 4.00 1.54 -23.16
CA THR A 71 3.20 2.48 -23.94
C THR A 71 2.11 3.16 -23.12
N GLY A 72 1.89 2.73 -21.87
CA GLY A 72 0.83 3.24 -21.01
C GLY A 72 -0.50 2.48 -21.12
N ALA A 73 -0.55 1.39 -21.89
CA ALA A 73 -1.73 0.53 -21.94
C ALA A 73 -1.71 -0.47 -20.78
N ILE A 74 -2.89 -1.02 -20.45
CA ILE A 74 -3.02 -2.06 -19.40
C ILE A 74 -2.19 -3.29 -19.82
N TYR A 75 -1.36 -3.77 -18.89
CA TYR A 75 -0.42 -4.85 -19.16
C TYR A 75 -1.13 -6.17 -19.43
N ASN A 76 -0.87 -6.79 -20.59
CA ASN A 76 -1.48 -8.07 -20.94
C ASN A 76 -0.62 -9.26 -20.48
N VAL A 77 -1.02 -9.87 -19.37
CA VAL A 77 -0.29 -10.95 -18.70
C VAL A 77 -0.30 -12.26 -19.51
N THR A 78 -1.38 -12.53 -20.25
CA THR A 78 -1.51 -13.75 -21.07
C THR A 78 -0.45 -13.81 -22.17
N ARG A 79 0.12 -12.68 -22.58
CA ARG A 79 1.19 -12.64 -23.60
C ARG A 79 2.55 -13.13 -23.11
N ILE A 80 2.77 -13.14 -21.80
CA ILE A 80 4.06 -13.51 -21.19
C ILE A 80 4.01 -14.85 -20.45
N LEU A 81 2.83 -15.45 -20.34
CA LEU A 81 2.61 -16.73 -19.66
C LEU A 81 2.40 -17.84 -20.66
N ASN A 82 3.04 -18.99 -20.41
CA ASN A 82 2.69 -20.21 -21.11
C ASN A 82 1.35 -20.74 -20.57
N PRO A 83 0.32 -20.96 -21.41
CA PRO A 83 -1.01 -21.37 -20.95
C PRO A 83 -1.06 -22.76 -20.32
N ILE A 84 -0.01 -23.59 -20.51
CA ILE A 84 0.05 -24.96 -20.00
C ILE A 84 0.82 -25.02 -18.69
N THR A 85 1.99 -24.41 -18.63
CA THR A 85 2.87 -24.48 -17.45
C THR A 85 2.61 -23.35 -16.45
N PHE A 86 1.88 -22.30 -16.85
CA PHE A 86 1.73 -21.05 -16.10
C PHE A 86 3.08 -20.41 -15.71
N GLU A 87 4.15 -20.80 -16.40
CA GLU A 87 5.47 -20.22 -16.24
C GLU A 87 5.65 -19.03 -17.17
N ILE A 88 6.50 -18.10 -16.76
CA ILE A 88 6.85 -16.92 -17.55
C ILE A 88 7.76 -17.29 -18.73
N ASP A 89 7.33 -16.95 -19.94
CA ASP A 89 8.19 -17.00 -21.12
C ASP A 89 9.05 -15.74 -21.21
N LEU A 90 10.34 -15.91 -20.94
CA LEU A 90 11.31 -14.82 -20.92
C LEU A 90 11.53 -14.18 -22.29
N ASN A 91 11.38 -14.93 -23.38
CA ASN A 91 11.57 -14.38 -24.72
C ASN A 91 10.41 -13.45 -25.08
N SER A 92 9.17 -13.90 -24.84
CA SER A 92 7.97 -13.10 -25.03
C SER A 92 7.93 -11.89 -24.09
N TYR A 93 8.36 -12.05 -22.83
CA TYR A 93 8.49 -10.96 -21.87
C TYR A 93 9.45 -9.86 -22.32
N ASN A 94 10.67 -10.24 -22.72
CA ASN A 94 11.69 -9.28 -23.13
C ASN A 94 11.32 -8.55 -24.44
N ASN A 95 10.56 -9.20 -25.32
CA ASN A 95 10.09 -8.60 -26.57
C ASN A 95 8.84 -7.74 -26.41
N TYR A 96 7.98 -8.01 -25.42
CA TYR A 96 6.76 -7.25 -25.18
C TYR A 96 7.04 -5.93 -24.44
N SER A 97 7.21 -5.99 -23.12
CA SER A 97 7.70 -4.87 -22.32
C SER A 97 7.97 -5.30 -20.88
N LYS A 98 8.75 -4.50 -20.16
CA LYS A 98 8.78 -4.57 -18.69
C LYS A 98 7.44 -4.08 -18.11
N ILE A 99 7.16 -4.48 -16.87
CA ILE A 99 5.97 -4.03 -16.13
C ILE A 99 6.25 -2.66 -15.53
N TYR A 100 5.33 -1.73 -15.78
CA TYR A 100 5.28 -0.41 -15.15
C TYR A 100 4.09 -0.34 -14.20
N LEU A 101 4.27 0.43 -13.13
CA LEU A 101 3.28 0.67 -12.09
C LEU A 101 2.88 2.15 -12.08
N SER A 102 1.68 2.44 -11.58
CA SER A 102 1.26 3.81 -11.30
C SER A 102 2.14 4.44 -10.21
N ASN A 103 2.26 5.77 -10.22
CA ASN A 103 3.19 6.46 -9.33
C ASN A 103 2.85 6.22 -7.85
N ALA A 104 1.57 6.29 -7.49
CA ALA A 104 1.13 6.02 -6.12
C ALA A 104 1.39 4.57 -5.67
N PHE A 105 1.24 3.60 -6.58
CA PHE A 105 1.47 2.18 -6.28
C PHE A 105 2.97 1.86 -6.10
N VAL A 106 3.85 2.58 -6.80
CA VAL A 106 5.31 2.49 -6.56
C VAL A 106 5.66 3.00 -5.16
N PHE A 107 5.16 4.17 -4.77
CA PHE A 107 5.48 4.75 -3.46
C PHE A 107 4.88 3.96 -2.30
N GLU A 108 3.71 3.38 -2.48
CA GLU A 108 3.16 2.44 -1.50
C GLU A 108 4.06 1.23 -1.29
N TYR A 109 4.54 0.56 -2.35
CA TYR A 109 5.46 -0.57 -2.17
C TYR A 109 6.75 -0.14 -1.48
N GLY A 110 7.30 1.02 -1.85
CA GLY A 110 8.47 1.60 -1.19
C GLY A 110 8.22 1.87 0.30
N LEU A 111 7.11 2.53 0.64
CA LEU A 111 6.72 2.83 2.01
C LEU A 111 6.34 1.58 2.79
N GLY A 112 5.80 0.54 2.14
CA GLY A 112 5.55 -0.77 2.73
C GLY A 112 6.85 -1.45 3.16
N PHE A 113 7.88 -1.46 2.31
CA PHE A 113 9.21 -1.95 2.67
C PHE A 113 9.82 -1.15 3.82
N ALA A 114 9.70 0.17 3.78
CA ALA A 114 10.17 1.03 4.86
C ALA A 114 9.45 0.72 6.18
N THR A 115 8.13 0.52 6.14
CA THR A 115 7.29 0.22 7.30
C THR A 115 7.66 -1.11 7.92
N LEU A 116 7.87 -2.17 7.12
CA LEU A 116 8.27 -3.48 7.65
C LEU A 116 9.58 -3.38 8.44
N ILE A 117 10.61 -2.74 7.88
CA ILE A 117 11.91 -2.61 8.54
C ILE A 117 11.86 -1.61 9.69
N ALA A 118 11.13 -0.50 9.54
CA ALA A 118 10.94 0.48 10.60
C ALA A 118 10.24 -0.17 11.80
N THR A 119 9.23 -1.02 11.56
CA THR A 119 8.50 -1.73 12.62
C THR A 119 9.44 -2.65 13.37
N ILE A 120 10.24 -3.46 12.66
CA ILE A 120 11.23 -4.35 13.28
C ILE A 120 12.22 -3.54 14.13
N SER A 121 12.74 -2.44 13.58
CA SER A 121 13.73 -1.59 14.25
C SER A 121 13.14 -0.89 15.48
N HIS A 122 11.92 -0.35 15.34
CA HIS A 122 11.20 0.31 16.43
C HIS A 122 10.83 -0.68 17.54
N VAL A 123 10.31 -1.85 17.20
CA VAL A 123 10.01 -2.90 18.17
C VAL A 123 11.29 -3.37 18.87
N ALA A 124 12.39 -3.61 18.14
CA ALA A 124 13.67 -3.99 18.75
C ALA A 124 14.23 -2.94 19.70
N LEU A 125 14.08 -1.65 19.38
CA LEU A 125 14.60 -0.53 20.19
C LEU A 125 13.72 -0.18 21.39
N PHE A 126 12.41 -0.39 21.31
CA PHE A 126 11.44 0.05 22.32
C PHE A 126 10.72 -1.09 23.06
N HIS A 127 10.66 -2.30 22.51
CA HIS A 127 9.88 -3.44 23.04
C HIS A 127 10.58 -4.80 22.79
N GLY A 128 11.57 -5.13 23.63
CA GLY A 128 12.41 -6.34 23.48
C GLY A 128 11.79 -7.68 23.90
N GLU A 129 10.62 -7.69 24.55
CA GLU A 129 9.94 -8.93 24.97
C GLU A 129 8.66 -9.18 24.17
N MET A 130 8.75 -9.75 22.97
CA MET A 130 7.53 -10.16 22.24
C MET A 130 7.66 -11.51 21.53
N ILE A 131 7.17 -12.55 22.22
CA ILE A 131 6.93 -13.89 21.65
C ILE A 131 5.42 -14.19 21.54
N LEU A 132 4.56 -13.48 22.29
CA LEU A 132 3.11 -13.76 22.31
C LEU A 132 2.33 -13.18 21.12
N GLN A 133 2.84 -12.14 20.46
CA GLN A 133 2.14 -11.50 19.33
C GLN A 133 2.23 -12.29 18.03
N LEU A 134 3.31 -13.07 17.85
CA LEU A 134 3.53 -13.88 16.64
C LEU A 134 2.51 -15.01 16.51
N VAL A 135 2.18 -15.68 17.62
CA VAL A 135 1.21 -16.80 17.63
C VAL A 135 -0.19 -16.32 17.25
N GLY A 136 -0.59 -15.14 17.73
CA GLY A 136 -1.88 -14.53 17.37
C GLY A 136 -1.99 -14.23 15.87
N THR A 137 -0.90 -13.75 15.24
CA THR A 137 -0.90 -13.47 13.79
C THR A 137 -1.03 -14.75 12.96
N VAL A 138 -0.35 -15.84 13.35
CA VAL A 138 -0.41 -17.11 12.62
C VAL A 138 -1.81 -17.71 12.64
N VAL A 139 -2.47 -17.67 13.80
CA VAL A 139 -3.85 -18.15 13.95
C VAL A 139 -4.80 -17.27 13.14
N ALA A 140 -4.68 -15.94 13.23
CA ALA A 140 -5.53 -15.02 12.48
C ALA A 140 -5.38 -15.18 10.96
N SER A 141 -4.15 -15.30 10.45
CA SER A 141 -3.88 -15.53 9.02
C SER A 141 -4.47 -16.84 8.52
N SER A 142 -4.39 -17.90 9.32
CA SER A 142 -4.96 -19.21 8.97
C SER A 142 -6.48 -19.15 8.85
N VAL A 143 -7.13 -18.47 9.80
CA VAL A 143 -8.59 -18.27 9.78
C VAL A 143 -9.00 -17.43 8.57
N HIS A 144 -8.31 -16.31 8.30
CA HIS A 144 -8.61 -15.46 7.13
C HIS A 144 -8.48 -16.23 5.82
N PHE A 145 -7.41 -17.02 5.65
CA PHE A 145 -7.21 -17.82 4.46
C PHE A 145 -8.32 -18.87 4.29
N ALA A 146 -8.70 -19.56 5.36
CA ALA A 146 -9.78 -20.54 5.35
C ALA A 146 -11.13 -19.89 4.98
N THR A 147 -11.44 -18.72 5.53
CA THR A 147 -12.67 -17.98 5.22
C THR A 147 -12.68 -17.49 3.77
N ALA A 148 -11.57 -16.96 3.27
CA ALA A 148 -11.43 -16.55 1.87
C ALA A 148 -11.62 -17.73 0.91
N TRP A 149 -10.98 -18.87 1.20
CA TRP A 149 -11.12 -20.09 0.42
C TRP A 149 -12.57 -20.61 0.41
N TRP A 150 -13.23 -20.58 1.57
CA TRP A 150 -14.63 -20.99 1.70
C TRP A 150 -15.57 -20.10 0.88
N LEU A 151 -15.37 -18.77 0.91
CA LEU A 151 -16.16 -17.81 0.13
C LEU A 151 -16.00 -18.02 -1.38
N LEU A 152 -14.76 -18.19 -1.85
CA LEU A 152 -14.45 -18.39 -3.27
C LEU A 152 -15.00 -19.71 -3.82
N THR A 153 -15.16 -20.74 -2.98
CA THR A 153 -15.67 -22.05 -3.39
C THR A 153 -17.20 -22.18 -3.25
N SER A 154 -17.83 -21.37 -2.40
CA SER A 154 -19.27 -21.48 -2.10
C SER A 154 -20.16 -20.54 -2.93
N ILE A 155 -19.61 -19.46 -3.48
CA ILE A 155 -20.37 -18.45 -4.23
C ILE A 155 -19.91 -18.45 -5.69
N GLU A 156 -20.79 -18.85 -6.61
CA GLU A 156 -20.52 -18.81 -8.06
C GLU A 156 -20.45 -17.35 -8.56
N ASN A 157 -19.42 -17.04 -9.36
CA ASN A 157 -19.17 -15.72 -9.98
C ASN A 157 -18.93 -14.55 -9.00
N ILE A 158 -18.36 -14.83 -7.83
CA ILE A 158 -17.91 -13.77 -6.91
C ILE A 158 -16.86 -12.89 -7.60
N CYS A 159 -16.92 -11.57 -7.38
CA CYS A 159 -15.97 -10.57 -7.90
C CYS A 159 -16.04 -10.26 -9.41
N ASP A 160 -16.95 -10.88 -10.18
CA ASP A 160 -17.25 -10.49 -11.57
C ASP A 160 -18.42 -9.50 -11.61
N GLU A 161 -18.12 -8.20 -11.64
CA GLU A 161 -19.13 -7.13 -11.65
C GLU A 161 -20.11 -7.21 -12.85
N ALA A 162 -19.75 -7.91 -13.94
CA ALA A 162 -20.59 -8.04 -15.12
C ALA A 162 -21.66 -9.14 -15.00
N LEU A 163 -21.42 -10.15 -14.17
CA LEU A 163 -22.33 -11.29 -13.95
C LEU A 163 -23.16 -11.14 -12.66
N LEU A 164 -22.83 -10.15 -11.83
CA LEU A 164 -23.52 -9.90 -10.57
C LEU A 164 -24.81 -9.07 -10.75
N PRO A 165 -25.87 -9.34 -9.97
CA PRO A 165 -27.06 -8.49 -9.95
C PRO A 165 -26.72 -7.08 -9.44
N LYS A 166 -27.31 -6.06 -10.08
CA LYS A 166 -27.09 -4.65 -9.73
C LYS A 166 -27.39 -4.40 -8.25
N GLY A 167 -26.40 -3.91 -7.50
CA GLY A 167 -26.49 -3.67 -6.06
C GLY A 167 -26.00 -4.81 -5.17
N SER A 168 -25.38 -5.85 -5.75
CA SER A 168 -24.72 -6.88 -4.94
C SER A 168 -23.50 -6.31 -4.18
N PRO A 169 -23.24 -6.74 -2.94
CA PRO A 169 -22.11 -6.27 -2.14
C PRO A 169 -20.77 -6.93 -2.51
N TRP A 170 -20.74 -7.83 -3.50
CA TRP A 170 -19.61 -8.71 -3.81
C TRP A 170 -18.70 -8.18 -4.93
N THR A 171 -18.38 -6.90 -4.89
CA THR A 171 -17.59 -6.20 -5.93
C THR A 171 -16.07 -6.29 -5.74
N CYS A 172 -15.60 -6.99 -4.70
CA CYS A 172 -14.19 -7.34 -4.40
C CYS A 172 -13.13 -6.34 -4.93
N PRO A 173 -13.15 -5.07 -4.51
CA PRO A 173 -12.24 -4.05 -5.04
C PRO A 173 -10.76 -4.36 -4.78
N GLY A 174 -10.48 -5.23 -3.79
CA GLY A 174 -9.15 -5.73 -3.43
C GLY A 174 -8.48 -6.62 -4.47
N ASP A 175 -9.26 -7.29 -5.33
CA ASP A 175 -8.76 -8.43 -6.11
C ASP A 175 -7.79 -8.00 -7.21
N ASP A 176 -8.00 -6.83 -7.80
CA ASP A 176 -7.04 -6.26 -8.75
C ASP A 176 -5.66 -6.07 -8.10
N VAL A 177 -5.62 -5.66 -6.84
CA VAL A 177 -4.37 -5.42 -6.11
C VAL A 177 -3.69 -6.75 -5.80
N PHE A 178 -4.44 -7.75 -5.33
CA PHE A 178 -3.91 -9.09 -5.07
C PHE A 178 -3.45 -9.79 -6.36
N TYR A 179 -4.21 -9.67 -7.44
CA TYR A 179 -3.86 -10.18 -8.75
C TYR A 179 -2.58 -9.52 -9.28
N ASN A 180 -2.49 -8.19 -9.24
CA ASN A 180 -1.28 -7.47 -9.64
C ASN A 180 -0.07 -7.80 -8.75
N ALA A 181 -0.28 -7.96 -7.43
CA ALA A 181 0.76 -8.42 -6.51
C ALA A 181 1.26 -9.84 -6.87
N SER A 182 0.37 -10.76 -7.26
CA SER A 182 0.74 -12.10 -7.69
C SER A 182 1.61 -12.10 -8.97
N ILE A 183 1.38 -11.15 -9.87
CA ILE A 183 2.19 -10.99 -11.08
C ILE A 183 3.58 -10.43 -10.73
N ILE A 184 3.63 -9.42 -9.88
CA ILE A 184 4.87 -8.76 -9.44
C ILE A 184 5.76 -9.74 -8.67
N TRP A 185 5.21 -10.39 -7.64
CA TRP A 185 5.96 -11.19 -6.69
C TRP A 185 6.06 -12.67 -7.06
N GLY A 186 5.05 -13.21 -7.75
CA GLY A 186 5.02 -14.60 -8.20
C GLY A 186 5.60 -14.77 -9.60
N VAL A 187 4.94 -14.21 -10.62
CA VAL A 187 5.24 -14.48 -12.04
C VAL A 187 6.55 -13.85 -12.49
N VAL A 188 6.71 -12.54 -12.31
CA VAL A 188 7.92 -11.81 -12.74
C VAL A 188 9.05 -11.99 -11.72
N GLY A 189 8.68 -11.86 -10.45
CA GLY A 189 9.55 -12.01 -9.29
C GLY A 189 10.41 -10.77 -9.00
N PRO A 190 10.88 -10.63 -7.75
CA PRO A 190 11.58 -9.42 -7.28
C PRO A 190 12.89 -9.14 -8.01
N LYS A 191 13.60 -10.18 -8.48
CA LYS A 191 14.86 -10.02 -9.21
C LYS A 191 14.67 -9.20 -10.50
N ARG A 192 13.58 -9.40 -11.23
CA ARG A 192 13.35 -8.73 -12.51
C ARG A 192 12.67 -7.37 -12.38
N MET A 193 12.20 -7.03 -11.19
CA MET A 193 11.52 -5.78 -10.92
C MET A 193 12.38 -4.78 -10.14
N PHE A 194 13.07 -5.25 -9.09
CA PHE A 194 13.83 -4.43 -8.15
C PHE A 194 15.35 -4.62 -8.25
N SER A 195 15.86 -5.52 -9.10
CA SER A 195 17.31 -5.61 -9.36
C SER A 195 17.74 -4.67 -10.49
N LYS A 196 19.04 -4.71 -10.83
CA LYS A 196 19.62 -3.92 -11.93
C LYS A 196 18.98 -4.18 -13.29
N ASP A 197 18.37 -5.35 -13.45
CA ASP A 197 17.66 -5.76 -14.67
C ASP A 197 16.23 -5.19 -14.74
N GLY A 198 15.71 -4.64 -13.64
CA GLY A 198 14.35 -4.14 -13.51
C GLY A 198 14.20 -2.62 -13.69
N VAL A 199 12.98 -2.13 -13.51
CA VAL A 199 12.62 -0.70 -13.65
C VAL A 199 12.77 0.04 -12.32
N TYR A 200 12.68 -0.66 -11.18
CA TYR A 200 12.60 -0.06 -9.84
C TYR A 200 13.76 -0.42 -8.89
N PRO A 201 15.04 -0.40 -9.32
CA PRO A 201 16.16 -0.73 -8.42
C PRO A 201 16.32 0.28 -7.27
N GLY A 202 15.92 1.54 -7.49
CA GLY A 202 15.96 2.59 -6.48
C GLY A 202 15.03 2.32 -5.28
N MET A 203 14.02 1.46 -5.44
CA MET A 203 13.07 1.16 -4.38
C MET A 203 13.71 0.40 -3.21
N ASN A 204 14.84 -0.27 -3.43
CA ASN A 204 15.56 -0.94 -2.35
C ASN A 204 16.13 0.04 -1.31
N TRP A 205 16.31 1.32 -1.66
CA TRP A 205 16.73 2.35 -0.70
C TRP A 205 15.69 2.58 0.40
N PHE A 206 14.42 2.25 0.17
CA PHE A 206 13.39 2.37 1.20
C PHE A 206 13.61 1.41 2.37
N PHE A 207 14.26 0.26 2.17
CA PHE A 207 14.67 -0.62 3.27
C PHE A 207 15.65 0.08 4.22
N LEU A 208 16.64 0.78 3.67
CA LEU A 208 17.62 1.55 4.46
C LEU A 208 16.98 2.77 5.12
N ASN A 209 16.12 3.48 4.40
CA ASN A 209 15.38 4.60 4.98
C ASN A 209 14.48 4.14 6.14
N GLY A 210 13.79 3.01 6.00
CA GLY A 210 12.98 2.41 7.07
C GLY A 210 13.81 2.00 8.29
N LEU A 211 15.03 1.46 8.08
CA LEU A 211 15.95 1.09 9.16
C LEU A 211 16.46 2.31 9.93
N LEU A 212 16.78 3.39 9.20
CA LEU A 212 17.40 4.58 9.77
C LEU A 212 16.39 5.58 10.32
N ALA A 213 15.17 5.62 9.79
CA ALA A 213 14.15 6.61 10.16
C ALA A 213 13.82 6.65 11.67
N PRO A 214 13.76 5.53 12.42
CA PRO A 214 13.52 5.56 13.85
C PRO A 214 14.71 6.08 14.68
N LEU A 215 15.94 6.05 14.14
CA LEU A 215 17.16 6.38 14.88
C LEU A 215 17.24 7.86 15.28
N PRO A 216 16.94 8.85 14.42
CA PRO A 216 16.86 10.26 14.82
C PRO A 216 15.90 10.51 15.98
N ALA A 217 14.68 9.96 15.95
CA ALA A 217 13.72 10.11 17.04
C ALA A 217 14.22 9.47 18.34
N TRP A 218 14.84 8.29 18.24
CA TRP A 218 15.43 7.62 19.40
C TRP A 218 16.63 8.38 19.99
N LEU A 219 17.51 8.95 19.15
CA LEU A 219 18.62 9.78 19.60
C LEU A 219 18.14 11.08 20.25
N LEU A 220 17.13 11.73 19.66
CA LEU A 220 16.51 12.94 20.18
C LEU A 220 15.82 12.69 21.53
N SER A 221 15.13 11.55 21.68
CA SER A 221 14.48 11.19 22.95
C SER A 221 15.49 10.93 24.07
N ARG A 222 16.67 10.40 23.75
CA ARG A 222 17.78 10.25 24.71
C ARG A 222 18.48 11.57 25.04
N LYS A 223 18.59 12.48 24.08
CA LYS A 223 19.26 13.78 24.28
C LYS A 223 18.38 14.79 25.04
N PHE A 224 17.06 14.72 24.88
CA PHE A 224 16.11 15.64 25.51
C PHE A 224 15.04 14.87 26.33
N PRO A 225 15.41 14.30 27.48
CA PRO A 225 14.49 13.50 28.31
C PRO A 225 13.31 14.32 28.88
N ASN A 226 13.40 15.65 28.91
CA ASN A 226 12.35 16.53 29.41
C ASN A 226 11.16 16.69 28.45
N HIS A 227 11.31 16.32 27.16
CA HIS A 227 10.30 16.49 26.14
C HIS A 227 9.60 15.17 25.81
N LYS A 228 8.56 14.82 26.60
CA LYS A 228 7.79 13.56 26.46
C LYS A 228 7.13 13.38 25.09
N TRP A 229 6.88 14.45 24.35
CA TRP A 229 6.27 14.40 23.01
C TRP A 229 7.16 13.75 21.95
N ILE A 230 8.49 13.75 22.13
CA ILE A 230 9.43 13.12 21.18
C ILE A 230 9.27 11.59 21.17
N GLN A 231 8.83 11.01 22.29
CA GLN A 231 8.54 9.57 22.39
C GLN A 231 7.23 9.17 21.69
N LEU A 232 6.37 10.15 21.32
CA LEU A 232 5.12 9.91 20.61
C LEU A 232 5.30 9.91 19.08
N ILE A 233 6.49 10.24 18.58
CA ILE A 233 6.81 10.20 17.14
C ILE A 233 7.07 8.74 16.77
N ASN A 234 6.21 8.18 15.93
CA ASN A 234 6.27 6.78 15.53
C ASN A 234 6.44 6.67 14.02
N PHE A 235 7.69 6.52 13.59
CA PHE A 235 8.07 6.42 12.18
C PHE A 235 7.39 5.28 11.41
N PRO A 236 7.25 4.06 11.97
CA PRO A 236 6.43 3.01 11.37
C PRO A 236 5.01 3.44 11.02
N ILE A 237 4.34 4.20 11.89
CA ILE A 237 2.97 4.69 11.64
C ILE A 237 2.96 5.76 10.54
N ILE A 238 3.98 6.63 10.50
CA ILE A 238 4.12 7.65 9.45
C ILE A 238 4.30 6.98 8.08
N THR A 239 5.19 5.98 7.98
CA THR A 239 5.44 5.28 6.71
C THR A 239 4.31 4.34 6.32
N ALA A 240 3.54 3.82 7.28
CA ALA A 240 2.38 2.97 7.02
C ALA A 240 1.20 3.71 6.37
N CYS A 241 1.26 5.04 6.26
CA CYS A 241 0.13 5.83 5.75
C CYS A 241 -0.31 5.46 4.33
N ALA A 242 0.61 4.98 3.50
CA ALA A 242 0.32 4.59 2.13
C ALA A 242 -0.30 3.20 1.98
N SER A 243 -0.38 2.38 3.04
CA SER A 243 -0.73 0.94 2.97
C SER A 243 -2.18 0.61 2.60
N ASN A 244 -2.98 1.63 2.27
CA ASN A 244 -4.37 1.50 1.85
C ASN A 244 -4.68 2.40 0.64
N ILE A 245 -3.68 2.84 -0.11
CA ILE A 245 -3.90 3.71 -1.28
C ILE A 245 -4.66 2.94 -2.38
N PRO A 246 -4.29 1.70 -2.71
CA PRO A 246 -5.12 0.69 -3.35
C PRO A 246 -5.58 -0.34 -2.29
N PRO A 247 -6.82 -0.84 -2.33
CA PRO A 247 -7.74 -0.92 -3.46
C PRO A 247 -8.71 0.25 -3.61
N PHE A 248 -8.60 1.27 -2.77
CA PHE A 248 -9.59 2.33 -2.72
C PHE A 248 -9.39 3.33 -3.87
N ARG A 249 -10.50 3.77 -4.50
CA ARG A 249 -10.44 4.92 -5.41
C ARG A 249 -9.84 6.10 -4.65
N SER A 250 -9.06 6.93 -5.36
CA SER A 250 -8.45 8.15 -4.80
C SER A 250 -9.40 8.89 -3.87
N GLU A 251 -10.63 9.13 -4.31
CA GLU A 251 -11.73 9.75 -3.59
C GLU A 251 -11.95 9.21 -2.16
N LEU A 252 -11.93 7.88 -1.97
CA LEU A 252 -12.14 7.24 -0.67
C LEU A 252 -10.94 7.43 0.26
N TYR A 253 -9.73 7.38 -0.29
CA TYR A 253 -8.47 7.56 0.43
C TYR A 253 -8.35 8.99 1.00
N TYR A 254 -8.74 10.01 0.23
CA TYR A 254 -8.83 11.40 0.73
C TYR A 254 -9.92 11.54 1.79
N MET A 255 -11.08 10.90 1.61
CA MET A 255 -12.20 10.98 2.56
C MET A 255 -11.88 10.38 3.93
N GLY A 256 -11.30 9.17 3.97
CA GLY A 256 -10.92 8.50 5.22
C GLY A 256 -9.91 9.32 6.03
N ASN A 257 -8.93 9.92 5.37
CA ASN A 257 -7.92 10.75 6.02
C ASN A 257 -8.41 12.17 6.37
N CYS A 258 -9.33 12.76 5.61
CA CYS A 258 -10.01 14.00 6.00
C CYS A 258 -10.91 13.80 7.24
N TRP A 259 -11.55 12.64 7.39
CA TRP A 259 -12.32 12.34 8.59
C TRP A 259 -11.43 12.17 9.83
N ASN A 260 -10.24 11.58 9.68
CA ASN A 260 -9.23 11.56 10.76
C ASN A 260 -8.87 12.97 11.25
N LEU A 261 -8.79 13.95 10.33
CA LEU A 261 -8.59 15.35 10.66
C LEU A 261 -9.78 15.95 11.43
N LEU A 262 -11.02 15.67 10.99
CA LEU A 262 -12.24 16.12 11.67
C LEU A 262 -12.41 15.51 13.06
N GLN A 263 -12.08 14.23 13.23
CA GLN A 263 -12.14 13.56 14.52
C GLN A 263 -11.08 14.07 15.50
N PHE A 264 -9.88 14.40 15.00
CA PHE A 264 -8.85 15.07 15.80
C PHE A 264 -9.27 16.48 16.22
N LEU A 265 -10.01 17.21 15.37
CA LEU A 265 -10.55 18.54 15.71
C LEU A 265 -11.74 18.48 16.68
N CYS A 266 -12.41 17.34 16.81
CA CYS A 266 -13.54 17.11 17.72
C CYS A 266 -13.15 16.45 19.06
N LEU A 267 -11.89 16.02 19.25
CA LEU A 267 -11.32 15.49 20.50
C LEU A 267 -10.59 16.60 21.28
#